data_AF-A0A965KDT4-F1
#
_entry.id   AF-A0A965KDT4-F1
#
_cell.length_a   1.000
_cell.length_b   1.000
_cell.length_c   1.000
_cell.angle_alpha   90.00
_cell.angle_beta   90.00
_cell.angle_gamma   90.00
#
_symmetry.space_group_name_H-M   'P 1'
#
loop_
_entity.id
_entity.type
_entity.pdbx_description
1 polymer ?
#
loop_
_entity_poly.entity_id
_entity_poly.type
_entity_poly.pdbx_seq_one_letter_code
_entity_poly.pdbx_strand_id
1 'polypeptide(L)'
;MHGPQERELFRPPVRRDTYATLPPERAAKSPYLGTDHLQYRPELTAASFGTIRRAVRVMCIDTHEELKEAWAEIIKAGMPADALAVMGDVSALPYRAGGEGDPGLESRDALVSARRMTELGAIFRENYRRAAELARQHQEKR
;
A
#
# COMPACT_ATOMS: atom_id res chain seq x y z
N MET A 1 -29.72 16.75 3.38
CA MET A 1 -29.32 17.61 2.24
C MET A 1 -28.06 18.36 2.67
N HIS A 2 -26.89 17.72 2.58
CA HIS A 2 -25.62 18.30 3.04
C HIS A 2 -24.66 18.33 1.86
N GLY A 3 -24.60 19.48 1.19
CA GLY A 3 -23.71 19.74 0.08
C GLY A 3 -23.30 21.21 0.08
N PRO A 4 -22.28 21.58 -0.71
CA PRO A 4 -21.82 22.96 -0.79
C PRO A 4 -22.97 23.91 -1.21
N GLN A 5 -23.25 24.94 -0.41
CA GLN A 5 -24.30 25.92 -0.72
C GLN A 5 -23.74 27.19 -1.38
N GLU A 6 -22.48 27.53 -1.11
CA GLU A 6 -21.88 28.79 -1.57
C GLU A 6 -20.94 28.62 -2.76
N ARG A 7 -20.39 27.42 -2.99
CA ARG A 7 -19.41 27.16 -4.06
C ARG A 7 -19.60 25.79 -4.68
N GLU A 8 -19.54 25.73 -6.00
CA GLU A 8 -19.53 24.47 -6.74
C GLU A 8 -18.26 23.65 -6.44
N LEU A 9 -18.42 22.35 -6.24
CA LEU A 9 -17.30 21.39 -6.26
C LEU A 9 -16.82 21.23 -7.70
N PHE A 10 -15.91 22.11 -8.11
CA PHE A 10 -15.30 21.99 -9.42
C PHE A 10 -14.29 20.83 -9.43
N ARG A 11 -14.58 19.81 -10.24
CA ARG A 11 -13.65 18.73 -10.57
C ARG A 11 -12.85 19.13 -11.83
N PRO A 12 -11.53 19.38 -11.72
CA PRO A 12 -10.72 19.72 -12.89
C PRO A 12 -10.75 18.58 -13.94
N PRO A 13 -10.95 18.88 -15.23
CA PRO A 13 -10.83 17.87 -16.28
C PRO A 13 -9.42 17.25 -16.32
N VAL A 14 -9.35 15.95 -16.64
CA VAL A 14 -8.07 15.26 -16.86
C VAL A 14 -7.52 15.57 -18.27
N ARG A 15 -8.37 16.01 -19.20
CA ARG A 15 -7.97 16.32 -20.57
C ARG A 15 -7.52 17.77 -20.69
N ARG A 16 -6.31 17.98 -21.24
CA ARG A 16 -5.71 19.31 -21.40
C ARG A 16 -6.51 20.21 -22.33
N ASP A 17 -7.01 19.67 -23.44
CA ASP A 17 -7.76 20.41 -24.46
C ASP A 17 -9.10 20.93 -23.94
N THR A 18 -9.71 20.24 -22.97
CA THR A 18 -10.96 20.68 -22.34
C THR A 18 -10.82 22.03 -21.64
N TYR A 19 -9.62 22.40 -21.17
CA TYR A 19 -9.42 23.71 -20.51
C TYR A 19 -9.56 24.89 -21.47
N ALA A 20 -9.40 24.68 -22.79
CA ALA A 20 -9.56 25.75 -23.78
C ALA A 20 -11.02 26.19 -23.94
N THR A 21 -11.98 25.34 -23.55
CA THR A 21 -13.42 25.63 -23.65
C THR A 21 -14.05 25.99 -22.31
N LEU A 22 -13.26 25.98 -21.21
CA LEU A 22 -13.74 26.35 -19.89
C LEU A 22 -13.78 27.88 -19.71
N PRO A 23 -14.67 28.38 -18.84
CA PRO A 23 -14.61 29.76 -18.37
C PRO A 23 -13.21 30.14 -17.84
N PRO A 24 -12.76 31.39 -18.00
CA PRO A 24 -11.41 31.82 -17.63
C PRO A 24 -11.03 31.49 -16.19
N GLU A 25 -11.95 31.61 -15.23
CA GLU A 25 -11.68 31.31 -13.82
C GLU A 25 -11.42 29.81 -13.55
N ARG A 26 -11.95 28.92 -14.40
CA ARG A 26 -11.70 27.48 -14.34
C ARG A 26 -10.49 27.09 -15.18
N ALA A 27 -10.32 27.71 -16.34
CA ALA A 27 -9.14 27.53 -17.20
C ALA A 27 -7.84 27.90 -16.47
N ALA A 28 -7.87 28.96 -15.65
CA ALA A 28 -6.74 29.39 -14.82
C ALA A 28 -6.29 28.34 -13.77
N LYS A 29 -7.16 27.39 -13.41
CA LYS A 29 -6.84 26.27 -12.50
C LYS A 29 -6.24 25.06 -13.22
N SER A 30 -5.90 25.20 -14.50
CA SER A 30 -5.28 24.14 -15.29
C SER A 30 -3.95 23.70 -14.68
N PRO A 31 -3.78 22.42 -14.33
CA PRO A 31 -2.51 21.90 -13.83
C PRO A 31 -1.41 21.88 -14.92
N TYR A 32 -1.76 22.19 -16.18
CA TYR A 32 -0.85 22.15 -17.34
C TYR A 32 -0.20 23.50 -17.67
N LEU A 33 -0.64 24.60 -17.05
CA LEU A 33 -0.13 25.95 -17.35
C LEU A 33 0.96 26.39 -16.38
N GLY A 34 1.09 25.76 -15.22
CA GLY A 34 2.17 25.98 -14.26
C GLY A 34 3.23 24.88 -14.36
N THR A 35 4.48 25.26 -14.61
CA THR A 35 5.63 24.34 -14.72
C THR A 35 6.11 23.78 -13.38
N ASP A 36 5.49 24.17 -12.26
CA ASP A 36 6.12 24.05 -10.93
C ASP A 36 5.46 23.07 -9.96
N HIS A 37 4.42 22.33 -10.37
CA HIS A 37 3.59 21.61 -9.39
C HIS A 37 3.78 20.09 -9.32
N LEU A 38 4.56 19.49 -10.21
CA LEU A 38 4.80 18.03 -10.20
C LEU A 38 6.22 17.67 -10.64
N GLN A 39 7.23 18.36 -10.10
CA GLN A 39 8.62 17.96 -10.31
C GLN A 39 8.89 16.66 -9.54
N TYR A 40 8.98 15.53 -10.26
CA TYR A 40 9.43 14.28 -9.65
C TYR A 40 10.89 14.45 -9.20
N ARG A 41 11.11 14.26 -7.89
CA ARG A 41 12.43 14.28 -7.26
C ARG A 41 12.88 12.86 -6.94
N PRO A 42 13.57 12.18 -7.87
CA PRO A 42 13.98 10.78 -7.68
C PRO A 42 14.81 10.57 -6.42
N GLU A 43 15.61 11.55 -6.01
CA GLU A 43 16.42 11.50 -4.80
C GLU A 43 15.62 11.30 -3.51
N LEU A 44 14.30 11.57 -3.50
CA LEU A 44 13.46 11.39 -2.31
C LEU A 44 12.93 9.96 -2.15
N THR A 45 12.66 9.25 -3.26
CA THR A 45 11.91 7.98 -3.20
C THR A 45 12.39 6.90 -4.16
N ALA A 46 13.23 7.21 -5.16
CA ALA A 46 13.64 6.26 -6.19
C ALA A 46 14.28 4.99 -5.60
N ALA A 47 15.13 5.14 -4.59
CA ALA A 47 15.81 4.04 -3.92
C ALA A 47 14.85 3.05 -3.24
N SER A 48 13.70 3.52 -2.76
CA SER A 48 12.71 2.67 -2.08
C SER A 48 11.78 1.90 -3.01
N PHE A 49 11.63 2.29 -4.28
CA PHE A 49 10.70 1.60 -5.17
C PHE A 49 11.04 0.13 -5.40
N GLY A 50 12.33 -0.23 -5.43
CA GLY A 50 12.76 -1.62 -5.49
C GLY A 50 12.31 -2.41 -4.26
N THR A 51 12.44 -1.78 -3.08
CA THR A 51 12.09 -2.41 -1.81
C THR A 51 10.60 -2.58 -1.70
N ILE A 52 9.82 -1.55 -2.06
CA ILE A 52 8.35 -1.62 -2.10
C ILE A 52 7.90 -2.76 -3.02
N ARG A 53 8.47 -2.85 -4.23
CA ARG A 53 8.13 -3.92 -5.18
C ARG A 53 8.38 -5.31 -4.59
N ARG A 54 9.55 -5.51 -3.96
CA ARG A 54 9.92 -6.79 -3.34
C ARG A 54 9.10 -7.10 -2.10
N ALA A 55 8.83 -6.10 -1.27
CA ALA A 55 7.97 -6.20 -0.10
C ALA A 55 6.57 -6.67 -0.49
N VAL A 56 5.92 -5.98 -1.44
CA VAL A 56 4.58 -6.36 -1.94
C VAL A 56 4.59 -7.78 -2.51
N ARG A 57 5.63 -8.17 -3.24
CA ARG A 57 5.76 -9.54 -3.75
C ARG A 57 5.76 -10.55 -2.62
N VAL A 58 6.64 -10.39 -1.63
CA VAL A 58 6.78 -11.36 -0.52
C VAL A 58 5.53 -11.38 0.37
N MET A 59 4.93 -10.22 0.63
CA MET A 59 3.75 -10.07 1.49
C MET A 59 2.44 -10.54 0.85
N CYS A 60 2.28 -10.40 -0.48
CA CYS A 60 0.98 -10.57 -1.11
C CYS A 60 0.96 -11.65 -2.19
N ILE A 61 2.08 -11.90 -2.87
CA ILE A 61 2.16 -12.83 -4.00
C ILE A 61 2.73 -14.17 -3.53
N ASP A 62 3.91 -14.17 -2.89
CA ASP A 62 4.59 -15.39 -2.46
C ASP A 62 3.87 -16.09 -1.28
N THR A 63 2.99 -15.36 -0.58
CA THR A 63 2.19 -15.80 0.58
C THR A 63 0.68 -15.70 0.32
N HIS A 64 0.30 -15.66 -0.96
CA HIS A 64 -1.07 -15.37 -1.41
C HIS A 64 -2.14 -16.30 -0.83
N GLU A 65 -1.84 -17.61 -0.76
CA GLU A 65 -2.83 -18.58 -0.29
C GLU A 65 -3.07 -18.44 1.22
N GLU A 66 -2.02 -18.23 2.02
CA GLU A 66 -2.18 -17.99 3.46
C GLU A 66 -2.90 -16.67 3.74
N LEU A 67 -2.60 -15.61 2.97
CA LEU A 67 -3.30 -14.32 3.08
C LEU A 67 -4.80 -14.46 2.78
N LYS A 68 -5.16 -15.19 1.71
CA LYS A 68 -6.56 -15.45 1.35
C LYS A 68 -7.29 -16.26 2.41
N GLU A 69 -6.67 -17.32 2.93
CA GLU A 69 -7.25 -18.14 3.98
C GLU A 69 -7.50 -17.30 5.23
N ALA A 70 -6.50 -16.55 5.69
CA ALA A 70 -6.61 -15.67 6.84
C ALA A 70 -7.76 -14.68 6.69
N TRP A 71 -7.84 -14.00 5.54
CA TRP A 71 -8.90 -13.03 5.28
C TRP A 71 -10.30 -13.66 5.27
N ALA A 72 -10.44 -14.86 4.67
CA ALA A 72 -11.71 -15.57 4.64
C ALA A 72 -12.18 -15.95 6.06
N GLU A 73 -11.28 -16.45 6.90
CA GLU A 73 -11.60 -16.84 8.28
C GLU A 73 -11.90 -15.61 9.17
N ILE A 74 -11.15 -14.50 8.99
CA ILE A 74 -11.41 -13.23 9.68
C ILE A 74 -12.81 -12.70 9.36
N ILE A 75 -13.22 -12.71 8.08
CA ILE A 75 -14.57 -12.26 7.69
C ILE A 75 -15.63 -13.17 8.31
N LYS A 76 -15.48 -14.50 8.23
CA LYS A 76 -16.42 -15.44 8.86
C LYS A 76 -16.55 -15.21 10.37
N ALA A 77 -15.44 -14.88 11.03
CA ALA A 77 -15.41 -14.61 12.46
C ALA A 77 -16.00 -13.24 12.86
N GLY A 78 -16.42 -12.41 11.90
CA GLY A 78 -16.95 -11.07 12.19
C GLY A 78 -15.87 -10.04 12.48
N MET A 79 -14.68 -10.20 11.87
CA MET A 79 -13.56 -9.25 11.94
C MET A 79 -13.00 -9.01 13.35
N PRO A 80 -12.54 -10.05 14.07
CA PRO A 80 -11.95 -9.89 15.39
C PRO A 80 -10.66 -9.04 15.34
N ALA A 81 -10.53 -8.10 16.28
CA ALA A 81 -9.51 -7.06 16.25
C ALA A 81 -8.08 -7.59 16.42
N ASP A 82 -7.90 -8.65 17.20
CA ASP A 82 -6.62 -9.33 17.41
C ASP A 82 -6.13 -10.06 16.14
N ALA A 83 -7.02 -10.75 15.43
CA ALA A 83 -6.68 -11.39 14.16
C ALA A 83 -6.30 -10.36 13.09
N LEU A 84 -7.04 -9.23 13.01
CA LEU A 84 -6.71 -8.12 12.13
C LEU A 84 -5.35 -7.49 12.46
N ALA A 85 -5.04 -7.32 13.75
CA ALA A 85 -3.77 -6.77 14.18
C ALA A 85 -2.59 -7.66 13.77
N VAL A 86 -2.72 -8.99 13.90
CA VAL A 86 -1.66 -9.93 13.49
C VAL A 86 -1.53 -9.97 11.96
N MET A 87 -2.63 -10.02 11.21
CA MET A 87 -2.59 -10.01 9.74
C MET A 87 -1.98 -8.71 9.19
N GLY A 88 -2.27 -7.57 9.83
CA GLY A 88 -1.78 -6.26 9.43
C GLY A 88 -0.39 -5.89 9.96
N ASP A 89 0.29 -6.79 10.67
CA ASP A 89 1.61 -6.52 11.22
C ASP A 89 2.69 -6.49 10.12
N VAL A 90 3.20 -5.30 9.84
CA VAL A 90 4.26 -5.02 8.88
C VAL A 90 5.59 -4.64 9.55
N SER A 91 5.73 -4.84 10.86
CA SER A 91 6.92 -4.46 11.63
C SER A 91 8.22 -5.12 11.14
N ALA A 92 8.12 -6.26 10.45
CA ALA A 92 9.25 -6.92 9.79
C ALA A 92 9.89 -6.09 8.65
N LEU A 93 9.15 -5.10 8.14
CA LEU A 93 9.59 -4.09 7.17
C LEU A 93 9.59 -2.71 7.85
N PRO A 94 10.60 -2.41 8.69
CA PRO A 94 10.64 -1.16 9.43
C PRO A 94 10.69 0.03 8.47
N TYR A 95 9.85 1.03 8.74
CA TYR A 95 9.90 2.31 8.04
C TYR A 95 11.21 3.02 8.38
N ARG A 96 12.15 3.05 7.43
CA ARG A 96 13.35 3.89 7.53
C ARG A 96 13.02 5.30 7.05
N ALA A 97 13.59 6.29 7.72
CA ALA A 97 13.47 7.68 7.27
C ALA A 97 14.04 7.81 5.84
N GLY A 98 13.29 8.41 4.93
CA GLY A 98 13.85 8.94 3.67
C GLY A 98 14.06 7.96 2.53
N GLY A 99 13.23 6.93 2.38
CA GLY A 99 13.22 6.18 1.13
C GLY A 99 14.49 5.33 0.89
N GLU A 100 15.26 5.02 1.93
CA GLU A 100 16.54 4.30 1.85
C GLU A 100 16.41 2.83 1.39
N GLY A 101 15.21 2.25 1.48
CA GLY A 101 14.98 0.84 1.13
C GLY A 101 15.53 -0.16 2.16
N ASP A 102 15.39 -1.44 1.87
CA ASP A 102 15.98 -2.54 2.66
C ASP A 102 17.23 -3.05 1.94
N PRO A 103 18.44 -2.92 2.54
CA PRO A 103 19.68 -3.27 1.88
C PRO A 103 19.81 -4.77 1.56
N GLY A 104 19.12 -5.63 2.30
CA GLY A 104 19.04 -7.06 1.99
C GLY A 104 18.19 -7.30 0.75
N LEU A 105 17.01 -6.69 0.67
CA LEU A 105 16.14 -6.78 -0.50
C LEU A 105 16.78 -6.16 -1.75
N GLU A 106 17.42 -4.99 -1.61
CA GLU A 106 18.08 -4.26 -2.69
C GLU A 106 19.48 -4.76 -3.05
N SER A 107 19.99 -5.79 -2.36
CA SER A 107 21.34 -6.30 -2.58
C SER A 107 21.55 -6.72 -4.04
N ARG A 108 22.72 -6.37 -4.59
CA ARG A 108 23.17 -6.87 -5.91
C ARG A 108 23.58 -8.34 -5.86
N ASP A 109 23.85 -8.86 -4.67
CA ASP A 109 24.09 -10.28 -4.45
C ASP A 109 22.73 -11.01 -4.40
N ALA A 110 22.51 -11.88 -5.38
CA ALA A 110 21.29 -12.65 -5.52
C ALA A 110 21.04 -13.57 -4.31
N LEU A 111 22.08 -14.12 -3.68
CA LEU A 111 21.93 -14.99 -2.51
C LEU A 111 21.47 -14.19 -1.29
N VAL A 112 22.02 -12.99 -1.10
CA VAL A 112 21.61 -12.09 0.00
C VAL A 112 20.14 -11.67 -0.18
N SER A 113 19.76 -11.25 -1.39
CA SER A 113 18.39 -10.84 -1.69
C SER A 113 17.39 -12.00 -1.55
N ALA A 114 17.72 -13.18 -2.08
CA ALA A 114 16.88 -14.37 -1.96
C ALA A 114 16.69 -14.81 -0.50
N ARG A 115 17.76 -14.78 0.31
CA ARG A 115 17.70 -15.08 1.74
C ARG A 115 16.79 -14.11 2.48
N ARG A 116 16.95 -12.80 2.25
CA ARG A 116 16.10 -11.77 2.87
C ARG A 116 14.63 -11.92 2.49
N MET A 117 14.34 -12.20 1.22
CA MET A 117 12.98 -12.47 0.75
C MET A 117 12.38 -13.72 1.40
N THR A 118 13.18 -14.78 1.57
CA THR A 118 12.74 -16.03 2.22
C THR A 118 12.42 -15.81 3.69
N GLU A 119 13.28 -15.09 4.41
CA GLU A 119 13.07 -14.74 5.83
C GLU A 119 11.78 -13.94 6.02
N LEU A 120 11.57 -12.89 5.20
CA LEU A 120 10.34 -12.09 5.24
C LEU A 120 9.10 -12.92 4.87
N GLY A 121 9.21 -13.78 3.86
CA GLY A 121 8.10 -14.64 3.44
C GLY A 121 7.68 -15.62 4.54
N ALA A 122 8.64 -16.15 5.29
CA ALA A 122 8.35 -17.00 6.44
C ALA A 122 7.58 -16.24 7.54
N ILE A 123 7.98 -14.99 7.83
CA ILE A 123 7.31 -14.15 8.83
C ILE A 123 5.86 -13.85 8.42
N PHE A 124 5.63 -13.36 7.20
CA PHE A 124 4.29 -13.01 6.74
C PHE A 124 3.38 -14.24 6.65
N ARG A 125 3.92 -15.37 6.18
CA ARG A 125 3.19 -16.64 6.16
C ARG A 125 2.72 -17.04 7.55
N GLU A 126 3.60 -16.94 8.54
CA GLU A 126 3.27 -17.28 9.93
C GLU A 126 2.23 -16.32 10.51
N ASN A 127 2.38 -15.02 10.26
CA ASN A 127 1.38 -14.02 10.67
C ASN A 127 -0.01 -14.34 10.10
N TYR A 128 -0.11 -14.68 8.81
CA TYR A 128 -1.39 -15.01 8.19
C TYR A 128 -2.00 -16.29 8.75
N ARG A 129 -1.20 -17.35 8.95
CA ARG A 129 -1.67 -18.60 9.57
C ARG A 129 -2.19 -18.36 10.99
N ARG A 130 -1.44 -17.61 11.78
CA ARG A 130 -1.83 -17.24 13.14
C ARG A 130 -3.11 -16.40 13.16
N ALA A 131 -3.25 -15.46 12.23
CA ALA A 131 -4.47 -14.66 12.11
C ALA A 131 -5.69 -15.53 11.76
N ALA A 132 -5.53 -16.52 10.88
CA ALA A 132 -6.59 -17.50 10.57
C ALA A 132 -6.98 -18.32 11.80
N GLU A 133 -6.01 -18.79 12.59
CA GLU A 133 -6.26 -19.52 13.84
C GLU A 133 -6.99 -18.68 14.89
N LEU A 134 -6.56 -17.43 15.11
CA LEU A 134 -7.23 -16.51 16.03
C LEU A 134 -8.69 -16.29 15.61
N ALA A 135 -8.95 -16.14 14.31
CA ALA A 135 -10.29 -15.99 13.77
C ALA A 135 -11.15 -17.26 14.01
N ARG A 136 -10.60 -18.46 13.75
CA ARG A 136 -11.29 -19.74 14.03
C ARG A 136 -11.63 -19.90 15.51
N GLN A 137 -10.69 -19.60 16.41
CA GLN A 137 -10.92 -19.65 17.86
C GLN A 137 -11.98 -18.64 18.33
N HIS A 138 -12.12 -17.49 17.65
CA HIS A 138 -13.15 -16.52 17.96
C HIS A 138 -14.56 -17.03 17.58
N GLN A 139 -14.67 -17.79 16.50
CA GLN A 139 -15.94 -18.41 16.08
C GLN A 139 -16.40 -19.47 17.08
N GLU A 140 -15.49 -20.31 17.59
CA GLU A 140 -15.81 -21.37 18.55
C GLU A 140 -16.30 -20.86 19.91
N LYS A 141 -16.00 -19.59 20.25
CA LYS A 141 -16.41 -18.95 21.50
C LYS A 141 -17.77 -18.23 21.41
N ARG A 142 -18.37 -18.16 20.23
CA ARG A 142 -19.70 -17.56 19.99
C ARG A 142 -20.81 -18.59 20.08
#